data_AF-A0A9E5FYG5-F1
#
_entry.id   AF-A0A9E5FYG5-F1
#
_cell.length_a   1.000
_cell.length_b   1.000
_cell.length_c   1.000
_cell.angle_alpha   90.00
_cell.angle_beta   90.00
_cell.angle_gamma   90.00
#
_symmetry.space_group_name_H-M   'P 1'
#
loop_
_entity.id
_entity.type
_entity.pdbx_description
1 polymer ?
#
loop_
_entity_poly.entity_id
_entity_poly.type
_entity_poly.pdbx_seq_one_letter_code
_entity_poly.pdbx_strand_id
1 'polypeptide(L)' 'GNISQLVKPGDGGLSAASSIAVRDHVLYVGSRLTKQILKFDAKKGTFLGVFANLPSNPEFFIPVSQQ' A
#
# COMPACT_ATOMS: atom_id res chain seq x y z
N GLY A 1 7.15 -14.08 18.57
CA GLY A 1 6.14 -13.04 18.33
C GLY A 1 5.02 -13.62 17.50
N ASN A 2 3.78 -13.17 17.70
CA ASN A 2 2.66 -13.58 16.84
C ASN A 2 2.68 -12.79 15.53
N ILE A 3 2.51 -13.47 14.41
CA ILE A 3 2.34 -12.85 13.09
C ILE A 3 0.84 -12.83 12.80
N SER A 4 0.31 -11.67 12.40
CA SER A 4 -1.08 -11.53 11.97
C SER A 4 -1.16 -10.77 10.65
N GLN A 5 -2.25 -11.02 9.92
CA GLN A 5 -2.57 -10.29 8.70
C GLN A 5 -3.07 -8.89 9.07
N LEU A 6 -2.46 -7.85 8.49
CA LEU A 6 -2.89 -6.48 8.66
C LEU A 6 -3.94 -6.09 7.62
N VAL A 7 -3.61 -6.19 6.33
CA VAL A 7 -4.51 -5.87 5.21
C VAL A 7 -5.14 -7.15 4.68
N LYS A 8 -6.45 -7.17 4.44
CA LYS A 8 -7.09 -8.35 3.85
C LYS A 8 -6.86 -8.41 2.34
N PRO A 9 -6.62 -9.62 1.77
CA PRO A 9 -6.58 -9.77 0.33
C PRO A 9 -7.83 -9.19 -0.34
N GLY A 10 -7.64 -8.38 -1.37
CA GLY A 10 -8.75 -7.73 -2.10
C GLY A 10 -9.33 -6.47 -1.47
N ASP A 11 -8.97 -6.11 -0.23
CA ASP A 11 -9.47 -4.88 0.40
C ASP A 11 -9.10 -3.65 -0.45
N GLY A 12 -10.06 -2.76 -0.67
CA GLY A 12 -9.86 -1.56 -1.50
C GLY A 12 -9.50 -1.85 -2.96
N GLY A 13 -9.72 -3.08 -3.45
CA GLY A 13 -9.31 -3.50 -4.78
C GLY A 13 -7.83 -3.90 -4.90
N LEU A 14 -7.14 -4.12 -3.77
CA LEU A 14 -5.74 -4.54 -3.76
C LEU A 14 -5.55 -5.86 -4.51
N SER A 15 -4.73 -5.83 -5.57
CA SER A 15 -4.43 -6.99 -6.42
C SER A 15 -2.94 -7.08 -6.72
N ALA A 16 -2.35 -8.22 -6.37
CA ALA A 16 -0.90 -8.48 -6.40
C ALA A 16 -0.11 -7.37 -5.67
N ALA A 17 -0.16 -7.38 -4.33
CA ALA A 17 0.61 -6.44 -3.51
C ALA A 17 2.12 -6.56 -3.82
N SER A 18 2.78 -5.44 -4.13
CA SER A 18 4.17 -5.43 -4.61
C SER A 18 5.14 -4.63 -3.74
N SER A 19 4.70 -3.51 -3.18
CA SER A 19 5.55 -2.59 -2.43
C SER A 19 4.83 -2.04 -1.21
N ILE A 20 5.58 -1.70 -0.16
CA ILE A 20 5.04 -1.08 1.06
C ILE A 20 5.87 0.13 1.49
N ALA A 21 5.21 1.14 2.03
CA ALA A 21 5.83 2.26 2.74
C ALA A 21 4.92 2.69 3.89
N VAL A 22 5.50 3.15 5.00
CA VAL A 22 4.75 3.68 6.13
C VAL A 22 5.13 5.14 6.32
N ARG A 23 4.12 6.00 6.48
CA ARG A 23 4.29 7.39 6.91
C ARG A 23 3.17 7.74 7.87
N ASP A 24 3.53 8.20 9.06
CA ASP A 24 2.60 8.50 10.15
C ASP A 24 1.66 7.30 10.42
N HIS A 25 0.34 7.50 10.29
CA HIS A 25 -0.68 6.49 10.52
C HIS A 25 -1.13 5.75 9.24
N VAL A 26 -0.42 5.95 8.12
CA VAL A 26 -0.78 5.40 6.81
C VAL A 26 0.24 4.39 6.33
N LEU A 27 -0.26 3.20 5.98
CA LEU A 27 0.42 2.20 5.19
C LEU A 27 0.05 2.40 3.71
N TYR A 28 1.04 2.67 2.88
CA TYR A 28 0.91 2.71 1.43
C TYR A 28 1.27 1.34 0.87
N VAL A 29 0.43 0.80 0.00
CA VAL A 29 0.67 -0.48 -0.66
C VAL A 29 0.56 -0.30 -2.17
N GLY A 30 1.57 -0.76 -2.89
CA GLY A 30 1.52 -0.90 -4.34
C GLY A 30 0.59 -2.04 -4.73
N SER A 31 -0.46 -1.73 -5.49
CA SER A 31 -1.35 -2.72 -6.12
C SER A 31 -0.90 -2.91 -7.56
N ARG A 32 -0.13 -3.97 -7.81
CA ARG A 32 0.57 -4.17 -9.07
C ARG A 32 -0.39 -4.29 -10.24
N LEU A 33 -1.43 -5.12 -10.12
CA LEU A 33 -2.35 -5.39 -11.25
C LEU A 33 -3.37 -4.27 -11.48
N THR A 34 -3.70 -3.48 -10.46
CA THR A 34 -4.57 -2.31 -10.63
C THR A 34 -3.82 -1.00 -10.90
N LYS A 35 -2.47 -1.03 -10.90
CA LYS A 35 -1.59 0.14 -11.12
C LYS A 35 -1.92 1.30 -10.17
N GLN A 36 -2.15 0.98 -8.90
CA GLN A 36 -2.54 1.96 -7.88
C GLN A 36 -1.59 1.92 -6.70
N ILE A 37 -1.46 3.06 -6.03
CA ILE A 37 -0.98 3.13 -4.65
C ILE A 37 -2.21 3.27 -3.77
N LEU A 38 -2.44 2.29 -2.90
CA LEU A 38 -3.58 2.25 -1.98
C LEU A 38 -3.12 2.66 -0.58
N LYS A 39 -3.98 3.35 0.17
CA LYS A 39 -3.76 3.72 1.57
C LYS A 39 -4.54 2.79 2.48
N PHE A 40 -3.90 2.36 3.55
CA PHE A 40 -4.49 1.62 4.66
C PHE A 40 -4.10 2.26 5.98
N ASP A 41 -4.94 2.10 7.00
CA ASP A 41 -4.58 2.43 8.38
C ASP A 41 -3.43 1.52 8.83
N ALA A 42 -2.30 2.09 9.27
CA ALA A 42 -1.10 1.32 9.59
C ALA A 42 -1.25 0.40 10.82
N LYS A 43 -2.30 0.59 11.64
CA LYS A 43 -2.56 -0.21 12.85
C LYS A 43 -3.69 -1.21 12.64
N LYS A 44 -4.73 -0.83 11.87
CA LYS A 44 -5.95 -1.63 11.67
C LYS A 44 -6.02 -2.32 10.31
N GLY A 45 -5.20 -1.89 9.35
CA GLY A 45 -5.25 -2.36 7.97
C GLY A 45 -6.53 -2.00 7.22
N THR A 46 -7.33 -1.08 7.75
CA THR A 46 -8.56 -0.60 7.12
C THR A 46 -8.22 0.22 5.88
N PHE A 47 -8.89 -0.03 4.76
CA PHE A 47 -8.71 0.77 3.54
C PHE A 47 -9.12 2.23 3.76
N LEU A 48 -8.24 3.16 3.37
CA LEU A 48 -8.42 4.61 3.52
C LEU A 48 -8.56 5.35 2.18
N GLY A 49 -8.52 4.63 1.06
CA GLY A 49 -8.67 5.20 -0.28
C GLY A 49 -7.43 5.05 -1.17
N VAL A 50 -7.58 5.44 -2.44
CA VAL A 50 -6.50 5.48 -3.42
C VAL A 50 -5.64 6.72 -3.16
N PHE A 51 -4.32 6.55 -3.11
CA PHE A 51 -3.37 7.67 -3.10
C PHE A 51 -3.04 8.16 -4.50
N ALA A 52 -2.76 7.23 -5.42
CA ALA A 52 -2.41 7.56 -6.80
C ALA A 52 -2.78 6.43 -7.76
N ASN A 53 -3.12 6.80 -9.00
CA ASN A 53 -3.11 5.90 -10.15
C ASN A 53 -1.80 6.11 -10.91
N LEU A 54 -1.18 5.03 -11.35
CA LEU A 54 0.12 5.05 -12.01
C LEU A 54 -0.02 4.64 -13.48
N PRO A 55 0.84 5.16 -14.38
CA PRO A 55 0.86 4.73 -15.78
C PRO A 55 1.36 3.28 -15.94
N SER A 56 2.18 2.81 -15.00
CA SER A 56 2.76 1.47 -14.95
C SER A 56 2.59 0.82 -13.58
N ASN A 57 2.92 -0.46 -13.51
CA ASN A 57 2.83 -1.25 -12.29
C ASN A 57 3.83 -0.73 -11.23
N PRO A 58 3.41 -0.48 -9.97
CA PRO A 58 4.35 -0.21 -8.89
C PRO A 58 5.14 -1.47 -8.55
N GLU A 59 6.45 -1.50 -8.76
CA GLU A 59 7.29 -2.67 -8.43
C GLU A 59 7.96 -2.53 -7.06
N PHE A 60 8.48 -1.35 -6.74
CA PHE A 60 9.07 -1.04 -5.44
C PHE A 60 8.91 0.45 -5.12
N PHE A 61 8.91 0.80 -3.82
CA PHE A 61 8.94 2.20 -3.38
C PHE A 61 10.36 2.55 -2.96
N ILE A 62 10.92 3.61 -3.56
CA ILE A 62 12.16 4.21 -3.06
C ILE A 62 11.78 5.43 -2.22
N PRO A 63 11.96 5.38 -0.89
CA PRO A 63 11.86 6.59 -0.09
C PRO A 63 12.99 7.53 -0.51
N VAL A 64 12.63 8.70 -1.02
CA VAL A 64 13.59 9.76 -1.29
C VAL A 64 13.56 10.71 -0.11
N SER A 65 14.64 10.76 0.66
CA SER A 65 14.88 11.88 1.57
C SER A 65 15.27 13.07 0.71
N GLN A 66 14.34 14.01 0.50
CA GLN A 66 14.74 15.34 0.02
C GLN A 66 15.49 16.02 1.17
N GLN A 67 16.74 16.40 0.92
CA GLN A 67 17.50 17.30 1.79
C GLN A 67 16.95 18.72 1.67
#